data_AF-X0VE76-F1
#
_entry.id   AF-X0VE76-F1
#
_cell.length_a   1.000
_cell.length_b   1.000
_cell.length_c   1.000
_cell.angle_alpha   90.00
_cell.angle_beta   90.00
_cell.angle_gamma   90.00
#
_symmetry.space_group_name_H-M   'P 1'
#
loop_
_entity.id
_entity.type
_entity.pdbx_description
1 polymer ?
#
loop_
_entity_poly.entity_id
_entity_poly.type
_entity_poly.pdbx_seq_one_letter_code
_entity_poly.pdbx_strand_id
1 'polypeptide(L)'
;MRKIALLTIIALTLWGCAGLSRSYKLGTEAALGKNWDEAVKYYQRAALESPDNSVYRLALFRAKLAASTAHLIKARKLAFQGRKEEALVEYEKALSYDPLNRVIAGEAKSLIQEEVKEEEPKKIRIEPPVKLKVDKEEIHLKFVDANLRSIFQALGKHARVNVLFDEQFRDITFSVDLVDMIFEQALNSLCLASKNFY
;
A
#
# COMPACT_ATOMS: atom_id res chain seq x y z
N MET A 1 -9.52 10.14 78.89
CA MET A 1 -9.31 11.11 77.78
C MET A 1 -8.46 10.53 76.64
N ARG A 2 -7.22 10.07 76.91
CA ARG A 2 -6.31 9.50 75.87
C ARG A 2 -6.85 8.26 75.13
N LYS A 3 -7.55 7.35 75.83
CA LYS A 3 -8.18 6.15 75.23
C LYS A 3 -9.40 6.47 74.35
N ILE A 4 -10.14 7.54 74.68
CA ILE A 4 -11.31 7.99 73.92
C ILE A 4 -10.85 8.65 72.63
N ALA A 5 -9.79 9.47 72.70
CA ALA A 5 -9.15 10.06 71.51
C ALA A 5 -8.59 9.00 70.55
N LEU A 6 -8.01 7.91 71.07
CA LEU A 6 -7.50 6.81 70.26
C LEU A 6 -8.64 6.03 69.57
N LEU A 7 -9.76 5.80 70.26
CA LEU A 7 -10.95 5.15 69.70
C LEU A 7 -11.64 5.99 68.61
N THR A 8 -11.70 7.31 68.76
CA THR A 8 -12.24 8.21 67.73
C THR A 8 -11.37 8.28 66.48
N ILE A 9 -10.04 8.24 66.61
CA ILE A 9 -9.12 8.24 65.46
C ILE A 9 -9.25 6.93 64.67
N ILE A 10 -9.35 5.79 65.36
CA ILE A 10 -9.58 4.49 64.71
C ILE A 10 -10.92 4.48 63.96
N ALA A 11 -11.99 5.03 64.57
CA ALA A 11 -13.31 5.10 63.94
C ALA A 11 -13.34 5.97 62.66
N LEU A 12 -12.59 7.08 62.59
CA LEU A 12 -12.53 7.91 61.39
C LEU A 12 -11.77 7.24 60.22
N THR A 13 -10.80 6.36 60.50
CA THR A 13 -10.03 5.67 59.44
C THR A 13 -10.81 4.54 58.75
N LEU A 14 -11.85 4.00 59.40
CA LEU A 14 -12.67 2.91 58.85
C LEU A 14 -13.68 3.37 57.79
N TRP A 15 -13.93 4.68 57.66
CA TRP A 15 -14.88 5.20 56.67
C TRP A 15 -14.32 5.28 55.23
N GLY A 16 -13.01 5.15 55.06
CA GLY A 16 -12.35 5.35 53.76
C GLY A 16 -12.52 4.21 52.75
N CYS A 17 -12.67 2.96 53.21
CA CYS A 17 -12.70 1.79 52.31
C CYS A 17 -14.11 1.25 52.00
N ALA A 18 -15.14 1.65 52.76
CA ALA A 18 -16.52 1.21 52.53
C ALA A 18 -17.23 1.97 51.39
N GLY A 19 -16.61 3.02 50.84
CA GLY A 19 -17.24 3.96 49.89
C GLY A 19 -17.11 3.62 48.39
N LEU A 20 -16.48 2.50 48.00
CA LEU A 20 -16.33 2.14 46.58
C LEU A 20 -17.63 1.60 46.00
N SER A 21 -18.04 2.15 44.85
CA SER A 21 -19.27 1.77 44.18
C SER A 21 -19.22 0.31 43.70
N ARG A 22 -20.41 -0.31 43.63
CA ARG A 22 -20.54 -1.68 43.12
C ARG A 22 -20.00 -1.79 41.68
N SER A 23 -20.27 -0.79 40.86
CA SER A 23 -19.79 -0.70 39.48
C SER A 23 -18.26 -0.70 39.41
N TYR A 24 -17.58 0.03 40.29
CA TYR A 24 -16.11 0.01 40.34
C TYR A 24 -15.54 -1.36 40.71
N LYS A 25 -16.17 -2.06 41.66
CA LYS A 25 -15.73 -3.41 42.08
C LYS A 25 -15.88 -4.41 40.93
N LEU A 26 -17.01 -4.41 40.23
CA LEU A 26 -17.25 -5.26 39.06
C LEU A 26 -16.27 -4.95 37.92
N GLY A 27 -15.98 -3.68 37.67
CA GLY A 27 -14.97 -3.28 36.68
C GLY A 27 -13.58 -3.79 37.03
N THR A 28 -13.24 -3.79 38.33
CA THR A 28 -11.96 -4.31 38.83
C THR A 28 -11.87 -5.81 38.70
N GLU A 29 -12.94 -6.53 38.99
CA GLU A 29 -13.01 -7.98 38.77
C GLU A 29 -12.87 -8.34 37.28
N ALA A 30 -13.58 -7.63 36.40
CA ALA A 30 -13.45 -7.80 34.95
C ALA A 30 -12.03 -7.49 34.45
N ALA A 31 -11.40 -6.43 34.96
CA ALA A 31 -10.03 -6.06 34.63
C ALA A 31 -9.02 -7.12 35.08
N LEU A 32 -9.18 -7.71 36.27
CA LEU A 32 -8.37 -8.83 36.75
C LEU A 32 -8.52 -10.06 35.85
N GLY A 33 -9.73 -10.30 35.35
CA GLY A 33 -10.01 -11.33 34.34
C GLY A 33 -9.52 -10.99 32.93
N LYS A 34 -8.88 -9.83 32.70
CA LYS A 34 -8.49 -9.30 31.37
C LYS A 34 -9.67 -9.11 30.41
N ASN A 35 -10.90 -9.05 30.95
CA ASN A 35 -12.12 -8.74 30.21
C ASN A 35 -12.25 -7.23 30.07
N TRP A 36 -11.36 -6.63 29.28
CA TRP A 36 -11.18 -5.18 29.24
C TRP A 36 -12.40 -4.41 28.75
N ASP A 37 -13.15 -4.94 27.78
CA ASP A 37 -14.40 -4.33 27.30
C ASP A 37 -15.45 -4.18 28.41
N GLU A 38 -15.65 -5.26 29.17
CA GLU A 38 -16.61 -5.27 30.29
C GLU A 38 -16.10 -4.40 31.45
N ALA A 39 -14.78 -4.39 31.68
CA ALA A 39 -14.16 -3.48 32.64
C ALA A 39 -14.42 -2.01 32.28
N VAL A 40 -14.24 -1.62 31.01
CA VAL A 40 -14.53 -0.26 30.52
C VAL A 40 -15.99 0.10 30.78
N LYS A 41 -16.94 -0.79 30.46
CA LYS A 41 -18.37 -0.58 30.68
C LYS A 41 -18.71 -0.35 32.15
N TYR A 42 -18.18 -1.16 33.06
CA TYR A 42 -18.42 -1.00 34.50
C TYR A 42 -17.74 0.24 35.08
N TYR A 43 -16.49 0.52 34.69
CA TYR A 43 -15.82 1.74 35.12
C TYR A 43 -16.45 3.01 34.56
N GLN A 44 -17.02 2.95 33.36
CA GLN A 44 -17.79 4.05 32.79
C GLN A 44 -19.04 4.34 33.62
N ARG A 45 -19.76 3.29 34.04
CA ARG A 45 -20.89 3.45 34.98
C ARG A 45 -20.42 4.05 36.31
N ALA A 46 -19.33 3.56 36.89
CA ALA A 46 -18.77 4.12 38.12
C ALA A 46 -18.39 5.60 37.97
N ALA A 47 -17.77 5.98 36.85
CA ALA A 47 -17.42 7.36 36.56
C ALA A 47 -18.65 8.26 36.35
N LEU A 48 -19.76 7.72 35.81
CA LEU A 48 -21.02 8.44 35.68
C LEU A 48 -21.75 8.59 37.04
N GLU A 49 -21.67 7.58 37.91
CA GLU A 49 -22.23 7.61 39.28
C GLU A 49 -21.53 8.67 40.15
N SER A 50 -20.24 8.91 39.94
CA SER A 50 -19.47 9.92 40.68
C SER A 50 -18.44 10.62 39.78
N PRO A 51 -18.86 11.61 38.98
CA PRO A 51 -18.00 12.28 38.00
C PRO A 51 -16.78 12.96 38.60
N ASP A 52 -16.88 13.47 39.83
CA ASP A 52 -15.80 14.17 40.53
C ASP A 52 -14.75 13.21 41.11
N ASN A 53 -15.05 11.91 41.19
CA ASN A 53 -14.12 10.92 41.72
C ASN A 53 -12.99 10.60 40.72
N SER A 54 -11.78 11.09 41.03
CA SER A 54 -10.59 10.89 40.21
C SER A 54 -10.18 9.42 40.09
N VAL A 55 -10.46 8.58 41.09
CA VAL A 55 -10.14 7.14 41.07
C VAL A 55 -10.93 6.44 39.96
N TYR A 56 -12.22 6.76 39.81
CA TYR A 56 -13.07 6.13 38.80
C TYR A 56 -12.70 6.59 37.39
N ARG A 57 -12.43 7.89 37.21
CA ARG A 57 -11.95 8.43 35.93
C ARG A 57 -10.63 7.80 35.52
N LEU A 58 -9.68 7.68 36.45
CA LEU A 58 -8.37 7.06 36.17
C LEU A 58 -8.52 5.57 35.86
N ALA A 59 -9.37 4.84 36.58
CA ALA A 59 -9.63 3.43 36.30
C ALA A 59 -10.26 3.22 34.91
N LEU A 60 -11.25 4.04 34.54
CA LEU A 60 -11.84 4.03 33.20
C LEU A 60 -10.79 4.31 32.12
N PHE A 61 -9.96 5.33 32.32
CA PHE A 61 -8.89 5.67 31.37
C PHE A 61 -7.92 4.49 31.17
N ARG A 62 -7.44 3.89 32.27
CA ARG A 62 -6.56 2.71 32.22
C ARG A 62 -7.21 1.52 31.52
N ALA A 63 -8.49 1.27 31.82
CA ALA A 63 -9.23 0.18 31.18
C ALA A 63 -9.39 0.40 29.68
N LYS A 64 -9.65 1.64 29.23
CA LYS A 64 -9.71 1.97 27.79
C LYS A 64 -8.38 1.75 27.09
N LEU A 65 -7.26 2.16 27.69
CA LEU A 65 -5.94 1.90 27.13
C LEU A 65 -5.64 0.39 27.05
N ALA A 66 -6.01 -0.36 28.08
CA ALA A 66 -5.84 -1.81 28.08
C ALA A 66 -6.71 -2.51 27.03
N ALA A 67 -7.98 -2.09 26.89
CA ALA A 67 -8.89 -2.59 25.85
C ALA A 67 -8.36 -2.26 24.45
N SER A 68 -7.93 -1.02 24.21
CA SER A 68 -7.31 -0.59 22.96
C SER A 68 -6.11 -1.48 22.59
N THR A 69 -5.21 -1.71 23.57
CA THR A 69 -4.03 -2.56 23.38
C THR A 69 -4.41 -4.02 23.09
N ALA A 70 -5.41 -4.56 23.78
CA ALA A 70 -5.88 -5.93 23.56
C ALA A 70 -6.45 -6.12 22.15
N HIS A 71 -7.26 -5.18 21.68
CA HIS A 71 -7.79 -5.17 20.32
C HIS A 71 -6.70 -4.98 19.27
N LEU A 72 -5.72 -4.10 19.51
CA LEU A 72 -4.57 -3.91 18.63
C LEU A 72 -3.78 -5.21 18.43
N ILE A 73 -3.48 -5.93 19.51
CA ILE A 73 -2.76 -7.22 19.44
C ILE A 73 -3.56 -8.23 18.61
N LYS A 74 -4.87 -8.29 18.82
CA LYS A 74 -5.77 -9.17 18.06
C LYS A 74 -5.83 -8.78 16.57
N ALA A 75 -5.93 -7.49 16.27
CA ALA A 75 -5.93 -6.95 14.91
C ALA A 75 -4.65 -7.32 14.16
N ARG A 76 -3.47 -7.11 14.77
CA ARG A 76 -2.18 -7.50 14.20
C ARG A 76 -2.08 -9.00 13.94
N LYS A 77 -2.60 -9.83 14.86
CA LYS A 77 -2.64 -11.28 14.68
C LYS A 77 -3.52 -11.69 13.48
N LEU A 78 -4.69 -11.06 13.32
CA LEU A 78 -5.59 -11.32 12.19
C LEU A 78 -4.98 -10.83 10.87
N ALA A 79 -4.36 -9.65 10.87
CA ALA A 79 -3.67 -9.12 9.70
C ALA A 79 -2.53 -10.05 9.26
N PHE A 80 -1.73 -10.56 10.20
CA PHE A 80 -0.68 -11.55 9.92
C PHE A 80 -1.23 -12.86 9.35
N GLN A 81 -2.47 -13.23 9.69
CA GLN A 81 -3.16 -14.41 9.15
C GLN A 81 -3.81 -14.15 7.78
N GLY A 82 -3.67 -12.94 7.20
CA GLY A 82 -4.35 -12.54 5.97
C GLY A 82 -5.85 -12.28 6.14
N ARG A 83 -6.38 -12.31 7.37
CA ARG A 83 -7.80 -12.08 7.69
C ARG A 83 -8.04 -10.58 7.84
N LYS A 84 -7.95 -9.88 6.72
CA LYS A 84 -7.85 -8.43 6.67
C LYS A 84 -9.10 -7.72 7.16
N GLU A 85 -10.28 -8.12 6.72
CA GLU A 85 -11.55 -7.50 7.10
C GLU A 85 -11.75 -7.61 8.61
N GLU A 86 -11.48 -8.78 9.17
CA GLU A 86 -11.56 -9.01 10.61
C GLU A 86 -10.52 -8.22 11.39
N ALA A 87 -9.31 -8.06 10.83
CA ALA A 87 -8.29 -7.21 11.43
C ALA A 87 -8.73 -5.75 11.47
N LEU A 88 -9.34 -5.22 10.40
CA LEU A 88 -9.84 -3.85 10.34
C LEU A 88 -10.94 -3.59 11.38
N VAL A 89 -11.85 -4.54 11.59
CA VAL A 89 -12.86 -4.45 12.67
C VAL A 89 -12.20 -4.35 14.04
N GLU A 90 -11.14 -5.11 14.29
CA GLU A 90 -10.42 -5.05 15.57
C GLU A 90 -9.57 -3.77 15.71
N TYR A 91 -9.00 -3.25 14.62
CA TYR A 91 -8.36 -1.93 14.62
C TYR A 91 -9.35 -0.80 14.93
N GLU A 92 -10.56 -0.86 14.38
CA GLU A 92 -11.63 0.11 14.66
C GLU A 92 -12.02 0.10 16.14
N LYS A 93 -12.20 -1.09 16.74
CA LYS A 93 -12.43 -1.22 18.19
C LYS A 93 -11.28 -0.64 19.00
N ALA A 94 -10.03 -0.90 18.61
CA ALA A 94 -8.87 -0.33 19.29
C ALA A 94 -8.87 1.21 19.27
N LEU A 95 -9.21 1.81 18.12
CA LEU A 95 -9.35 3.26 17.95
C LEU A 95 -10.57 3.84 18.67
N SER A 96 -11.64 3.07 18.86
CA SER A 96 -12.80 3.52 19.63
C SER A 96 -12.44 3.81 21.10
N TYR A 97 -11.44 3.10 21.64
CA TYR A 97 -10.94 3.31 22.99
C TYR A 97 -9.76 4.30 23.08
N ASP A 98 -8.93 4.39 22.03
CA ASP A 98 -7.82 5.35 21.92
C ASP A 98 -7.80 6.07 20.55
N PRO A 99 -8.69 7.07 20.34
CA PRO A 99 -8.87 7.71 19.04
C PRO A 99 -7.68 8.55 18.57
N LEU A 100 -6.82 8.98 19.50
CA LEU A 100 -5.66 9.83 19.19
C LEU A 100 -4.41 9.01 18.82
N ASN A 101 -4.52 7.69 18.84
CA ASN A 101 -3.40 6.81 18.54
C ASN A 101 -3.09 6.75 17.04
N ARG A 102 -2.17 7.63 16.63
CA ARG A 102 -1.72 7.71 15.24
C ARG A 102 -1.07 6.43 14.73
N VAL A 103 -0.50 5.61 15.62
CA VAL A 103 0.12 4.34 15.24
C VAL A 103 -0.95 3.34 14.81
N ILE A 104 -1.99 3.15 15.62
CA ILE A 104 -3.12 2.26 15.29
C ILE A 104 -3.83 2.72 14.01
N ALA A 105 -4.09 4.03 13.88
CA ALA A 105 -4.71 4.60 12.69
C ALA A 105 -3.85 4.41 11.42
N GLY A 106 -2.52 4.53 11.56
CA GLY A 106 -1.57 4.29 10.48
C GLY A 106 -1.56 2.83 10.03
N GLU A 107 -1.53 1.88 10.97
CA GLU A 107 -1.55 0.44 10.68
C GLU A 107 -2.85 -0.02 10.03
N ALA A 108 -4.00 0.48 10.50
CA ALA A 108 -5.29 0.22 9.87
C ALA A 108 -5.34 0.74 8.43
N LYS A 109 -4.83 1.97 8.21
CA LYS A 109 -4.78 2.59 6.90
C LYS A 109 -3.82 1.88 5.95
N SER A 110 -2.64 1.46 6.40
CA SER A 110 -1.69 0.71 5.56
C SER A 110 -2.29 -0.62 5.13
N LEU A 111 -3.02 -1.29 6.03
CA LEU A 111 -3.71 -2.52 5.70
C LEU A 111 -4.72 -2.28 4.58
N ILE A 112 -5.56 -1.25 4.64
CA ILE A 112 -6.49 -0.87 3.54
C ILE A 112 -5.73 -0.54 2.25
N GLN A 113 -4.64 0.23 2.33
CA GLN A 113 -3.86 0.61 1.14
C GLN A 113 -3.13 -0.56 0.47
N GLU A 114 -2.83 -1.64 1.19
CA GLU A 114 -2.33 -2.87 0.58
C GLU A 114 -3.34 -3.51 -0.39
N GLU A 115 -4.67 -3.38 -0.18
CA GLU A 115 -5.66 -3.78 -1.20
C GLU A 115 -5.56 -2.90 -2.44
N VAL A 116 -5.32 -1.59 -2.25
CA VAL A 116 -5.28 -0.62 -3.36
C VAL A 116 -3.96 -0.72 -4.14
N LYS A 117 -2.89 -1.19 -3.51
CA LYS A 117 -1.60 -1.46 -4.16
C LYS A 117 -1.54 -2.80 -4.89
N GLU A 118 -2.54 -3.66 -4.71
CA GLU A 118 -2.73 -4.89 -5.49
C GLU A 118 -3.57 -4.64 -6.76
N GLU A 119 -3.77 -3.39 -7.16
CA GLU A 119 -3.79 -3.10 -8.60
C GLU A 119 -2.34 -3.05 -9.05
N GLU A 120 -1.89 -4.05 -9.82
CA GLU A 120 -0.59 -4.00 -10.49
C GLU A 120 -0.38 -2.58 -11.01
N PRO A 121 0.76 -1.89 -10.73
CA PRO A 121 1.03 -0.65 -11.41
C PRO A 121 0.83 -0.97 -12.88
N LYS A 122 -0.08 -0.27 -13.57
CA LYS A 122 -0.18 -0.35 -15.02
C LYS A 122 1.24 -0.18 -15.49
N LYS A 123 1.88 -1.30 -15.84
CA LYS A 123 3.23 -1.27 -16.39
C LYS A 123 3.06 -0.25 -17.49
N ILE A 124 3.80 0.86 -17.41
CA ILE A 124 4.09 1.56 -18.64
C ILE A 124 4.79 0.49 -19.44
N ARG A 125 4.00 -0.21 -20.27
CA ARG A 125 4.51 -1.03 -21.34
C ARG A 125 5.19 0.04 -22.16
N ILE A 126 6.49 0.21 -21.93
CA ILE A 126 7.37 0.67 -22.98
C ILE A 126 7.20 -0.45 -24.00
N GLU A 127 6.20 -0.30 -24.87
CA GLU A 127 6.04 -1.20 -25.98
C GLU A 127 7.38 -1.10 -26.69
N PRO A 128 8.10 -2.23 -26.88
CA PRO A 128 9.25 -2.21 -27.75
C PRO A 128 8.79 -1.57 -29.07
N PRO A 129 9.64 -0.76 -29.73
CA PRO A 129 9.25 -0.03 -30.92
C PRO A 129 8.50 -0.97 -31.86
N VAL A 130 7.34 -0.51 -32.34
CA VAL A 130 6.42 -1.29 -33.18
C VAL A 130 7.25 -2.03 -34.22
N LYS A 131 7.32 -3.36 -34.10
CA LYS A 131 8.02 -4.18 -35.09
C LYS A 131 7.25 -4.06 -36.40
N LEU A 132 7.93 -3.66 -37.47
CA LEU A 132 7.34 -3.60 -38.79
C LEU A 132 6.78 -4.99 -39.13
N LYS A 133 5.49 -5.05 -39.48
CA LYS A 133 4.86 -6.28 -39.96
C LYS A 133 5.23 -6.43 -41.44
N VAL A 134 6.38 -7.04 -41.70
CA VAL A 134 6.86 -7.33 -43.05
C VAL A 134 6.96 -8.84 -43.22
N ASP A 135 6.62 -9.31 -44.41
CA ASP A 135 6.76 -10.71 -44.78
C ASP A 135 8.23 -11.12 -44.74
N LYS A 136 8.51 -12.36 -44.31
CA LYS A 136 9.89 -12.90 -44.20
C LYS A 136 10.40 -13.47 -45.53
N GLU A 137 9.87 -12.99 -46.65
CA GLU A 137 10.29 -13.42 -47.97
C GLU A 137 11.71 -12.88 -48.27
N GLU A 138 12.48 -13.70 -48.97
CA GLU A 138 13.83 -13.34 -49.40
C GLU A 138 13.76 -12.33 -50.54
N ILE A 139 14.60 -11.30 -50.43
CA ILE A 139 14.69 -10.24 -51.41
C ILE A 139 15.77 -10.63 -52.41
N HIS A 140 15.48 -10.49 -53.71
CA HIS A 140 16.45 -10.68 -54.80
C HIS A 140 16.59 -9.38 -55.59
N LEU A 141 17.11 -8.34 -54.94
CA LEU A 141 17.31 -7.02 -55.54
C LEU A 141 18.81 -6.70 -55.59
N LYS A 142 19.25 -6.24 -56.75
CA LYS A 142 20.63 -5.81 -56.98
C LYS A 142 20.61 -4.45 -57.66
N PHE A 143 21.41 -3.54 -57.12
CA PHE A 143 21.53 -2.17 -57.61
C PHE A 143 22.98 -1.86 -57.92
N VAL A 144 23.22 -1.26 -59.08
CA VAL A 144 24.55 -0.82 -59.52
C VAL A 144 24.42 0.64 -59.89
N ASP A 145 25.20 1.49 -59.21
CA ASP A 145 25.25 2.94 -59.41
C ASP A 145 23.85 3.61 -59.42
N ALA A 146 23.00 3.21 -58.48
CA ALA A 146 21.64 3.72 -58.37
C ALA A 146 21.51 4.77 -57.26
N ASN A 147 20.60 5.73 -57.43
CA ASN A 147 20.32 6.73 -56.39
C ASN A 147 19.76 6.06 -55.14
N LEU A 148 20.31 6.42 -53.98
CA LEU A 148 19.97 5.83 -52.69
C LEU A 148 18.47 5.94 -52.37
N ARG A 149 17.83 7.06 -52.73
CA ARG A 149 16.38 7.25 -52.60
C ARG A 149 15.60 6.18 -53.37
N SER A 150 16.02 5.88 -54.60
CA SER A 150 15.39 4.86 -55.44
C SER A 150 15.59 3.45 -54.88
N ILE A 151 16.75 3.16 -54.31
CA ILE A 151 17.03 1.88 -53.64
C ILE A 151 16.09 1.69 -52.45
N PHE A 152 15.97 2.69 -51.55
CA PHE A 152 15.04 2.63 -50.42
C PHE A 152 13.57 2.50 -50.86
N GLN A 153 13.16 3.23 -51.90
CA GLN A 153 11.80 3.14 -52.43
C GLN A 153 11.50 1.77 -53.05
N ALA A 154 12.45 1.18 -53.78
CA ALA A 154 12.30 -0.15 -54.36
C ALA A 154 12.22 -1.22 -53.26
N LEU A 155 13.06 -1.12 -52.24
CA LEU A 155 13.05 -1.99 -51.07
C LEU A 155 11.71 -1.90 -50.31
N GLY A 156 11.23 -0.67 -50.05
CA GLY A 156 9.94 -0.43 -49.41
C GLY A 156 8.77 -0.96 -50.25
N LYS A 157 8.77 -0.74 -51.57
CA LYS A 157 7.72 -1.24 -52.47
C LYS A 157 7.64 -2.76 -52.47
N HIS A 158 8.78 -3.45 -52.43
CA HIS A 158 8.83 -4.91 -52.34
C HIS A 158 8.18 -5.40 -51.03
N ALA A 159 8.52 -4.75 -49.91
CA ALA A 159 8.01 -5.08 -48.57
C ALA A 159 6.63 -4.48 -48.23
N ARG A 160 5.99 -3.77 -49.18
CA ARG A 160 4.75 -2.99 -48.95
C ARG A 160 4.85 -1.99 -47.79
N VAL A 161 6.04 -1.40 -47.62
CA VAL A 161 6.34 -0.36 -46.63
C VAL A 161 6.53 0.98 -47.34
N ASN A 162 5.88 2.02 -46.84
CA ASN A 162 6.09 3.38 -47.32
C ASN A 162 7.35 3.98 -46.68
N VAL A 163 8.25 4.50 -47.50
CA VAL A 163 9.48 5.17 -47.03
C VAL A 163 9.31 6.67 -47.21
N LEU A 164 9.47 7.41 -46.11
CA LEU A 164 9.51 8.86 -46.09
C LEU A 164 10.96 9.31 -45.91
N PHE A 165 11.30 10.44 -46.53
CA PHE A 165 12.64 11.01 -46.47
C PHE A 165 12.53 12.40 -45.85
N ASP A 166 13.41 12.67 -44.90
CA ASP A 166 13.57 14.00 -44.32
C ASP A 166 14.11 15.00 -45.36
N GLU A 167 13.88 16.30 -45.13
CA GLU A 167 14.44 17.37 -45.97
C GLU A 167 15.97 17.33 -46.01
N GLN A 168 16.61 16.86 -44.93
CA GLN A 168 18.07 16.76 -44.81
C GLN A 168 18.66 15.50 -45.48
N PHE A 169 17.82 14.62 -46.05
CA PHE A 169 18.28 13.38 -46.67
C PHE A 169 19.18 13.64 -47.88
N ARG A 170 20.40 13.11 -47.85
CA ARG A 170 21.38 13.22 -48.94
C ARG A 170 21.24 12.05 -49.90
N ASP A 171 20.81 12.33 -51.12
CA ASP A 171 20.71 11.32 -52.18
C ASP A 171 22.06 11.18 -52.89
N ILE A 172 22.69 10.02 -52.75
CA ILE A 172 23.99 9.68 -53.35
C ILE A 172 23.82 8.44 -54.23
N THR A 173 24.73 8.23 -55.18
CA THR A 173 24.76 6.96 -55.90
C THR A 173 25.37 5.87 -55.04
N PHE A 174 24.80 4.68 -55.09
CA PHE A 174 25.19 3.55 -54.27
C PHE A 174 25.00 2.24 -55.04
N SER A 175 25.92 1.29 -54.82
CA SER A 175 25.83 -0.07 -55.37
C SER A 175 25.68 -1.05 -54.22
N VAL A 176 24.65 -1.90 -54.28
CA VAL A 176 24.35 -2.86 -53.22
C VAL A 176 23.74 -4.14 -53.79
N ASP A 177 24.10 -5.25 -53.17
CA ASP A 177 23.53 -6.57 -53.43
C ASP A 177 22.74 -6.98 -52.18
N LEU A 178 21.41 -7.14 -52.33
CA LEU A 178 20.48 -7.47 -51.25
C LEU A 178 19.90 -8.89 -51.40
N VAL A 179 20.56 -9.73 -52.18
CA VAL A 179 20.17 -11.12 -52.44
C VAL A 179 20.21 -11.95 -51.15
N ASP A 180 19.20 -12.83 -50.99
CA ASP A 180 19.04 -13.78 -49.88
C ASP A 180 18.92 -13.10 -48.50
N MET A 181 18.48 -11.83 -48.47
CA MET A 181 18.21 -11.09 -47.23
C MET A 181 16.71 -10.91 -47.03
N ILE A 182 16.24 -11.01 -45.79
CA ILE A 182 14.90 -10.52 -45.43
C ILE A 182 14.90 -8.99 -45.33
N PHE A 183 13.74 -8.35 -45.48
CA PHE A 183 13.61 -6.89 -45.49
C PHE A 183 14.35 -6.19 -44.33
N GLU A 184 14.23 -6.69 -43.10
CA GLU A 184 14.89 -6.08 -41.94
C GLU A 184 16.42 -6.12 -42.06
N GLN A 185 16.97 -7.21 -42.57
CA GLN A 185 18.42 -7.35 -42.80
C GLN A 185 18.88 -6.43 -43.94
N ALA A 186 18.14 -6.41 -45.05
CA ALA A 186 18.44 -5.55 -46.20
C ALA A 186 18.39 -4.07 -45.82
N LEU A 187 17.37 -3.66 -45.06
CA LEU A 187 17.21 -2.29 -44.57
C LEU A 187 18.36 -1.89 -43.63
N ASN A 188 18.69 -2.75 -42.65
CA ASN A 188 19.79 -2.50 -41.72
C ASN A 188 21.15 -2.43 -42.44
N SER A 189 21.41 -3.36 -43.37
CA SER A 189 22.62 -3.35 -44.20
C SER A 189 22.75 -2.06 -45.00
N LEU A 190 21.66 -1.63 -45.64
CA LEU A 190 21.63 -0.39 -46.42
C LEU A 190 21.83 0.85 -45.55
N CYS A 191 21.18 0.93 -44.38
CA CYS A 191 21.34 2.04 -43.43
C CYS A 191 22.77 2.17 -42.90
N LEU A 192 23.39 1.04 -42.53
CA LEU A 192 24.77 0.99 -42.06
C LEU A 192 25.76 1.36 -43.17
N ALA A 193 25.60 0.79 -44.36
CA ALA A 193 26.52 1.01 -45.47
C ALA A 193 26.42 2.45 -46.04
N SER A 194 25.23 3.04 -46.01
CA SER A 194 24.99 4.43 -46.41
C SER A 194 25.25 5.47 -45.30
N LYS A 195 25.54 5.02 -44.07
CA LYS A 195 25.75 5.87 -42.87
C LYS A 195 24.56 6.77 -42.52
N ASN A 196 23.34 6.35 -42.85
CA ASN A 196 22.12 7.12 -42.56
C ASN A 196 21.61 6.93 -41.12
N PHE A 197 21.90 5.79 -40.48
CA PHE A 197 21.50 5.48 -39.10
C PHE A 197 22.59 4.66 -38.41
N TYR A 198 22.91 4.99 -37.16
CA TYR A 198 23.90 4.33 -36.29
C TYR A 198 23.34 4.08 -34.90
#